data_AF-A0A420Z916-F1
#
_entry.id   AF-A0A420Z916-F1
#
_cell.length_a   1.000
_cell.length_b   1.000
_cell.length_c   1.000
_cell.angle_alpha   90.00
_cell.angle_beta   90.00
_cell.angle_gamma   90.00
#
_symmetry.space_group_name_H-M   'P 1'
#
loop_
_entity.id
_entity.type
_entity.pdbx_description
1 polymer ?
#
loop_
_entity_poly.entity_id
_entity_poly.type
_entity_poly.pdbx_seq_one_letter_code
_entity_poly.pdbx_strand_id
1 'polypeptide(L)'
;MNIKPAHAGFIGGALFGAITAWCLMLLFLEVIETEKPGRASTPPKPHRPASSVTAKPLPSSPARQKQYIWIRALVTAYDPGPCCCGPHADGKTAIGDDAYEEDGCAVDPRAIPYRTRIFIPGV
;
A
#
# COMPACT_ATOMS: atom_id res chain seq x y z
N MET A 1 53.15 -57.79 0.86
CA MET A 1 52.93 -57.11 2.14
C MET A 1 51.65 -56.31 2.02
N ASN A 2 50.72 -56.60 2.93
CA ASN A 2 49.30 -56.25 2.90
C ASN A 2 49.10 -55.09 3.88
N ILE A 3 48.64 -53.93 3.41
CA ILE A 3 48.28 -52.80 4.29
C ILE A 3 46.86 -52.39 3.93
N LYS A 4 45.94 -52.73 4.84
CA LYS A 4 44.51 -52.40 4.79
C LYS A 4 44.30 -50.89 4.96
N PRO A 5 43.25 -50.29 4.37
CA PRO A 5 42.83 -48.94 4.70
C PRO A 5 42.19 -48.90 6.09
N ALA A 6 42.62 -47.96 6.93
CA ALA A 6 42.01 -47.67 8.22
C ALA A 6 40.73 -46.86 8.02
N HIS A 7 39.61 -47.42 8.48
CA HIS A 7 38.33 -46.74 8.61
C HIS A 7 38.43 -45.70 9.73
N ALA A 8 38.43 -44.41 9.37
CA ALA A 8 38.18 -43.34 10.34
C ALA A 8 36.67 -43.24 10.56
N GLY A 9 36.23 -43.67 11.75
CA GLY A 9 34.85 -43.68 12.17
C GLY A 9 34.26 -42.27 12.27
N PHE A 10 33.14 -42.08 11.58
CA PHE A 10 32.25 -40.93 11.68
C PHE A 10 31.52 -40.97 13.02
N ILE A 11 32.16 -40.47 14.08
CA ILE A 11 31.54 -40.23 15.38
C ILE A 11 31.01 -38.79 15.36
N GLY A 12 29.70 -38.61 15.19
CA GLY A 12 29.13 -37.26 15.25
C GLY A 12 27.70 -37.08 14.78
N GLY A 13 26.89 -38.15 14.66
CA GLY A 13 25.52 -38.06 14.12
C GLY A 13 24.47 -37.47 15.07
N ALA A 14 24.75 -37.31 16.36
CA ALA A 14 23.74 -36.90 17.34
C ALA A 14 23.83 -35.43 17.78
N LEU A 15 25.00 -34.79 17.71
CA LEU A 15 25.15 -33.38 18.13
C LEU A 15 24.79 -32.36 17.03
N PHE A 16 24.94 -32.73 15.76
CA PHE A 16 24.64 -31.82 14.63
C PHE A 16 23.14 -31.62 14.39
N GLY A 17 22.30 -32.61 14.73
CA GLY A 17 20.84 -32.49 14.60
C GLY A 17 20.22 -31.54 15.64
N ALA A 18 20.76 -31.49 16.86
CA ALA A 18 20.24 -30.62 17.91
C ALA A 18 20.56 -29.14 17.65
N ILE A 19 21.73 -28.83 17.08
CA ILE A 19 22.15 -27.45 16.78
C ILE A 19 21.35 -26.89 15.59
N THR A 20 21.06 -27.71 14.58
CA THR A 20 20.25 -27.29 13.43
C THR A 20 18.77 -27.12 13.78
N ALA A 21 18.21 -27.97 14.65
CA ALA A 21 16.85 -27.79 15.16
C ALA A 21 16.71 -26.55 16.07
N TRP A 22 17.72 -26.26 16.90
CA TRP A 22 17.72 -25.06 17.77
C TRP A 22 17.89 -23.76 16.96
N CYS A 23 18.73 -23.77 15.92
CA CYS A 23 18.93 -22.61 15.04
C CYS A 23 17.70 -22.32 14.17
N LEU A 24 16.97 -23.35 13.72
CA LEU A 24 15.72 -23.18 12.97
C LEU A 24 14.56 -22.70 13.87
N MET A 25 14.53 -23.10 15.15
CA MET A 25 13.59 -22.57 16.14
C MET A 25 13.85 -21.10 16.51
N LEU A 26 15.11 -20.65 16.47
CA LEU A 26 15.46 -19.24 16.73
C LEU A 26 15.15 -18.31 15.55
N LEU A 27 15.17 -18.82 14.31
CA LEU A 27 14.70 -18.04 13.14
C LEU A 27 13.17 -17.93 13.07
N PHE A 28 12.42 -18.86 13.67
CA PHE A 28 10.95 -18.85 13.64
C PHE A 28 10.32 -17.91 14.69
N LEU A 29 11.07 -17.53 15.74
CA LEU A 29 10.55 -16.64 16.79
C LEU A 29 10.64 -15.14 16.46
N GLU A 30 11.35 -14.73 15.40
CA GLU A 30 11.51 -13.30 15.05
C GLU A 30 10.46 -12.81 14.04
N VAL A 31 9.63 -13.70 13.48
CA VAL A 31 8.60 -13.35 12.48
C VAL A 31 7.22 -13.04 13.11
N ILE A 32 7.04 -13.28 14.41
CA ILE A 32 5.76 -13.05 15.08
C ILE A 32 5.81 -11.78 15.93
N GLU A 33 5.79 -10.61 15.29
CA GLU A 33 5.13 -9.38 15.80
C GLU A 33 5.37 -8.22 14.83
N THR A 34 4.68 -8.26 13.69
CA THR A 34 4.32 -7.04 12.96
C THR A 34 2.82 -6.85 12.93
N GLU A 35 2.17 -7.05 14.07
CA GLU A 35 0.90 -6.37 14.32
C GLU A 35 1.25 -4.90 14.61
N LYS A 36 1.36 -4.09 13.55
CA LYS A 36 1.34 -2.63 13.67
C LYS A 36 0.12 -2.29 14.55
N PRO A 37 0.30 -1.67 15.73
CA PRO A 37 -0.84 -1.30 16.55
C PRO A 37 -1.74 -0.40 15.70
N GLY A 38 -2.97 -0.85 15.49
CA GLY A 38 -4.02 -0.12 14.81
C GLY A 38 -4.01 1.32 15.32
N ARG A 39 -3.75 2.25 14.40
CA ARG A 39 -3.79 3.68 14.70
C ARG A 39 -5.21 4.00 15.12
N ALA A 40 -5.42 4.16 16.42
CA ALA A 40 -6.66 4.68 16.98
C ALA A 40 -6.99 5.97 16.21
N SER A 41 -8.08 5.94 15.45
CA SER A 41 -8.61 7.10 14.75
C SER A 41 -8.95 8.14 15.81
N THR A 42 -8.19 9.24 15.87
CA THR A 42 -8.56 10.40 16.68
C THR A 42 -9.99 10.82 16.32
N PRO A 43 -10.88 11.02 17.31
CA PRO A 43 -12.22 11.51 17.00
C PRO A 43 -12.12 12.83 16.22
N PRO A 44 -12.97 13.05 15.22
CA PRO A 44 -12.97 14.29 14.45
C PRO A 44 -13.10 15.46 15.41
N LYS A 45 -12.18 16.43 15.32
CA LYS A 45 -12.26 17.69 16.08
C LYS A 45 -13.67 18.26 15.87
N PRO A 46 -14.39 18.66 16.94
CA PRO A 46 -15.66 19.34 16.76
C PRO A 46 -15.43 20.54 15.85
N HIS A 47 -16.15 20.56 14.73
CA HIS A 47 -16.15 21.69 13.81
C HIS A 47 -16.48 22.93 14.63
N ARG A 48 -15.49 23.81 14.80
CA ARG A 48 -15.71 25.15 15.36
C ARG A 48 -16.89 25.73 14.58
N PRO A 49 -18.03 26.07 15.22
CA PRO A 49 -19.11 26.72 14.50
C PRO A 49 -18.50 27.95 13.84
N ALA A 50 -18.72 28.07 12.53
CA ALA A 50 -18.17 29.13 11.73
C ALA A 50 -18.43 30.44 12.47
N SER A 51 -17.37 31.03 13.02
CA SER A 51 -17.43 32.40 13.50
C SER A 51 -17.87 33.21 12.30
N SER A 52 -19.09 33.75 12.39
CA SER A 52 -19.72 34.53 11.33
C SER A 52 -18.94 35.82 11.14
N VAL A 53 -17.82 35.73 10.45
CA VAL A 53 -17.17 36.89 9.88
C VAL A 53 -18.08 37.28 8.74
N THR A 54 -18.81 38.38 8.92
CA THR A 54 -19.57 39.04 7.87
C THR A 54 -18.59 39.46 6.78
N ALA A 55 -18.28 38.52 5.89
CA ALA A 55 -17.47 38.77 4.73
C ALA A 55 -18.30 39.70 3.84
N LYS A 56 -17.77 40.91 3.65
CA LYS A 56 -18.26 41.86 2.65
C LYS A 56 -18.43 41.07 1.34
N PRO A 57 -19.62 41.08 0.69
CA PRO A 57 -19.83 40.29 -0.51
C PRO A 57 -18.76 40.66 -1.53
N LEU A 58 -17.96 39.67 -1.93
CA LEU A 58 -16.99 39.84 -2.99
C LEU A 58 -17.75 40.39 -4.22
N PRO A 59 -17.24 41.42 -4.90
CA PRO A 59 -17.88 41.90 -6.13
C PRO A 59 -18.02 40.69 -7.05
N SER A 60 -19.25 40.47 -7.54
CA SER A 60 -19.58 39.37 -8.42
C SER A 60 -18.86 39.55 -9.76
N SER A 61 -17.58 39.21 -9.80
CA SER A 61 -16.95 38.71 -11.01
C SER A 61 -17.89 37.64 -11.56
N PRO A 62 -18.28 37.66 -12.85
CA PRO A 62 -19.21 36.69 -13.40
C PRO A 62 -18.69 35.32 -13.00
N ALA A 63 -19.38 34.70 -12.06
CA ALA A 63 -18.87 33.53 -11.36
C ALA A 63 -18.41 32.54 -12.43
N ARG A 64 -17.14 32.15 -12.41
CA ARG A 64 -16.63 31.10 -13.29
C ARG A 64 -17.49 29.87 -13.01
N GLN A 65 -18.57 29.70 -13.77
CA GLN A 65 -19.49 28.61 -13.59
C GLN A 65 -18.65 27.36 -13.82
N LYS A 66 -18.52 26.53 -12.78
CA LYS A 66 -17.85 25.24 -12.92
C LYS A 66 -18.67 24.42 -13.90
N GLN A 67 -18.24 24.41 -15.17
CA GLN A 67 -18.78 23.52 -16.17
C GLN A 67 -18.22 22.13 -15.88
N TYR A 68 -19.12 21.18 -15.63
CA TYR A 68 -18.77 19.77 -15.51
C TYR A 68 -19.02 19.10 -16.86
N ILE A 69 -18.13 18.19 -17.23
CA ILE A 69 -18.30 17.30 -18.37
C ILE A 69 -18.67 15.94 -17.80
N TRP A 70 -19.79 15.38 -18.25
CA TRP A 70 -20.26 14.07 -17.83
C TRP A 70 -19.72 12.99 -18.76
N ILE A 71 -19.13 11.95 -18.18
CA ILE A 71 -18.61 10.79 -18.90
C ILE A 71 -19.24 9.54 -18.28
N ARG A 72 -19.70 8.62 -19.12
CA ARG A 72 -20.17 7.29 -18.70
C ARG A 72 -18.98 6.32 -18.74
N ALA A 73 -18.71 5.66 -17.63
CA ALA A 73 -17.62 4.71 -17.49
C ALA A 73 -18.05 3.47 -16.68
N LEU A 74 -17.38 2.34 -16.90
CA LEU A 74 -17.42 1.20 -15.99
C LEU A 74 -16.39 1.45 -14.88
N VAL A 75 -16.81 1.37 -13.62
CA VAL A 75 -15.95 1.67 -12.47
C VAL A 75 -15.67 0.37 -11.71
N THR A 76 -14.39 0.10 -11.46
CA THR A 76 -13.90 -1.05 -10.70
C THR A 76 -12.84 -0.60 -9.68
N ALA A 77 -12.78 -1.28 -8.54
CA ALA A 77 -11.68 -1.11 -7.59
C ALA A 77 -10.53 -2.06 -7.93
N TYR A 78 -9.30 -1.65 -7.62
CA TYR A 78 -8.12 -2.51 -7.70
C TYR A 78 -7.19 -2.21 -6.51
N ASP A 79 -6.36 -3.18 -6.14
CA ASP A 79 -5.32 -3.01 -5.14
C ASP A 79 -3.98 -2.74 -5.84
N PRO A 80 -3.16 -1.77 -5.38
CA PRO A 80 -1.84 -1.49 -5.96
C PRO A 80 -0.82 -2.62 -5.78
N GLY A 81 -1.16 -3.72 -5.09
CA GLY A 81 -0.32 -4.89 -4.90
C GLY A 81 -0.33 -5.90 -6.06
N PRO A 82 0.40 -7.01 -5.89
CA PRO A 82 0.67 -7.95 -6.98
C PRO A 82 -0.56 -8.75 -7.44
N CYS A 83 -1.61 -8.80 -6.63
CA CYS A 83 -2.87 -9.48 -6.98
C CYS A 83 -3.52 -8.84 -8.22
N CYS A 84 -3.54 -7.50 -8.29
CA CYS A 84 -4.16 -6.78 -9.41
C CYS A 84 -3.14 -6.24 -10.42
N CYS A 85 -1.95 -5.81 -9.97
CA CYS A 85 -0.96 -5.14 -10.80
C CYS A 85 0.15 -6.07 -11.32
N GLY A 86 0.20 -7.33 -10.87
CA GLY A 86 1.19 -8.32 -11.28
C GLY A 86 2.51 -8.30 -10.49
N PRO A 87 3.50 -9.12 -10.87
CA PRO A 87 4.68 -9.40 -10.04
C PRO A 87 5.64 -8.22 -9.86
N HIS A 88 5.53 -7.18 -10.68
CA HIS A 88 6.36 -5.98 -10.61
C HIS A 88 5.62 -4.79 -9.99
N ALA A 89 4.56 -5.06 -9.23
CA ALA A 89 3.80 -4.03 -8.53
C ALA A 89 4.67 -3.35 -7.48
N ASP A 90 5.17 -2.16 -7.80
CA ASP A 90 5.99 -1.31 -6.94
C ASP A 90 5.17 -0.23 -6.21
N GLY A 91 3.85 -0.22 -6.40
CA GLY A 91 2.94 0.75 -5.81
C GLY A 91 2.95 2.12 -6.50
N LYS A 92 3.60 2.26 -7.66
CA LYS A 92 3.66 3.53 -8.38
C LYS A 92 2.65 3.59 -9.51
N THR A 93 2.00 4.74 -9.64
CA THR A 93 1.09 5.04 -10.75
C THR A 93 1.87 5.33 -12.03
N ALA A 94 1.18 5.36 -13.18
CA ALA A 94 1.80 5.67 -14.48
C ALA A 94 2.50 7.05 -14.55
N ILE A 95 2.23 7.94 -13.61
CA ILE A 95 2.85 9.27 -13.51
C ILE A 95 3.82 9.39 -12.32
N GLY A 96 4.10 8.28 -11.62
CA GLY A 96 5.08 8.20 -10.53
C GLY A 96 4.55 8.53 -9.13
N ASP A 97 3.25 8.82 -8.99
CA ASP A 97 2.63 9.04 -7.67
C ASP A 97 2.52 7.72 -6.90
N ASP A 98 2.47 7.82 -5.57
CA ASP A 98 2.28 6.67 -4.69
C ASP A 98 0.81 6.27 -4.58
N ALA A 99 0.46 5.07 -5.05
CA ALA A 99 -0.92 4.59 -5.06
C ALA A 99 -1.45 4.18 -3.68
N TYR A 100 -0.60 4.07 -2.65
CA TYR A 100 -1.02 3.77 -1.28
C TYR A 100 -1.33 5.02 -0.46
N GLU A 101 -0.80 6.18 -0.86
CA GLU A 101 -0.95 7.45 -0.13
C GLU A 101 -1.92 8.42 -0.81
N GLU A 102 -2.01 8.37 -2.14
CA GLU A 102 -2.79 9.33 -2.92
C GLU A 102 -4.20 8.82 -3.25
N ASP A 103 -5.19 9.69 -3.08
CA ASP A 103 -6.57 9.45 -3.52
C ASP A 103 -6.65 9.61 -5.06
N GLY A 104 -6.34 8.52 -5.77
CA GLY A 104 -6.26 8.49 -7.24
C GLY A 104 -7.10 7.40 -7.89
N CYS A 105 -7.46 7.60 -9.16
CA CYS A 105 -8.10 6.60 -9.99
C CYS A 105 -7.31 6.38 -11.29
N ALA A 106 -7.24 5.14 -11.76
CA ALA A 106 -6.69 4.84 -13.07
C ALA A 106 -7.74 5.11 -14.16
N VAL A 107 -7.34 5.80 -15.23
CA VAL A 107 -8.19 6.14 -16.38
C VAL A 107 -7.41 6.03 -17.69
N ASP A 108 -8.10 5.92 -18.82
CA ASP A 108 -7.47 6.11 -20.13
C ASP A 108 -7.17 7.60 -20.34
N PRO A 109 -5.88 8.01 -20.48
CA PRO A 109 -5.50 9.41 -20.66
C PRO A 109 -6.03 10.05 -21.94
N ARG A 110 -6.47 9.25 -22.93
CA ARG A 110 -7.12 9.76 -24.16
C ARG A 110 -8.54 10.25 -23.89
N ALA A 111 -9.23 9.68 -22.90
CA ALA A 111 -10.57 10.06 -22.50
C ALA A 111 -10.57 11.10 -21.37
N ILE A 112 -9.73 10.88 -20.34
CA ILE A 112 -9.59 11.75 -19.18
C ILE A 112 -8.10 12.02 -18.95
N PRO A 113 -7.61 13.23 -19.21
CA PRO A 113 -6.20 13.56 -19.00
C PRO A 113 -5.76 13.38 -17.54
N TYR A 114 -4.49 13.07 -17.32
CA TYR A 114 -3.92 13.00 -15.98
C TYR A 114 -4.11 14.29 -15.18
N ARG A 115 -4.15 14.17 -13.85
CA ARG A 115 -4.40 15.27 -12.90
C ARG A 115 -5.75 15.97 -13.08
N THR A 116 -6.68 15.37 -13.85
CA THR A 116 -8.07 15.83 -13.90
C THR A 116 -8.78 15.46 -12.60
N ARG A 117 -9.44 16.43 -11.98
CA ARG A 117 -10.32 16.16 -10.83
C ARG A 117 -11.64 15.61 -11.33
N ILE A 118 -11.94 14.39 -10.94
CA ILE A 118 -13.21 13.74 -11.25
C ILE A 118 -14.04 13.59 -9.99
N PHE A 119 -15.36 13.54 -10.16
CA PHE A 119 -16.29 13.17 -9.11
C PHE A 119 -16.98 11.87 -9.53
N ILE A 120 -16.77 10.82 -8.75
CA ILE A 120 -17.45 9.54 -8.94
C ILE A 120 -18.55 9.47 -7.88
N PRO A 121 -19.83 9.38 -8.26
CA PRO A 121 -20.91 9.31 -7.30
C PRO A 121 -20.92 7.93 -6.61
N GLY A 122 -20.88 7.93 -5.27
CA GLY A 122 -21.12 6.72 -4.46
C GLY A 122 -19.90 5.82 -4.18
N VAL A 123 -18.68 6.31 -4.45
CA VAL A 123 -17.43 5.70 -3.94
C VAL A 123 -17.03 6.27 -2.60
#